data_AF-A0A2M7WIM5-F1
#
_entry.id   AF-A0A2M7WIM5-F1
#
_cell.length_a   1.000
_cell.length_b   1.000
_cell.length_c   1.000
_cell.angle_alpha   90.00
_cell.angle_beta   90.00
_cell.angle_gamma   90.00
#
_symmetry.space_group_name_H-M   'P 1'
#
loop_
_entity.id
_entity.type
_entity.pdbx_description
1 polymer ?
#
loop_
_entity_poly.entity_id
_entity_poly.type
_entity_poly.pdbx_seq_one_letter_code
_entity_poly.pdbx_strand_id
1 'polypeptide(L)'
;MAIYLTKKNKVIVQGITGRDGAFHTQQMIEYGTNIVGGVTPGKGGEIMHGVPVFESVENAVKATNADTSVIFVPPQYAVDAIYEAVDAGIKLVVCITEGVPVIDMLKVYHYVRTKGARLIGPNCPGIISPGLSKVGIMPGQIHKKGKVGVVSRSGTLTYEVVHALTNKGIGQSTVIGIGGDPIIGTNFIDTLQAYNEDKDTEAIVLIGEIGGTDEEEAARFIKKFVRKPVVAFIAGRTAPPGKRMGHAGAIISGGTGTAAEKVKALNAVGIPVADLPSQVADLIAEKLKSSGKRQMKISKKPTTKKAAVSKSVAKKKSAKKAAKK
;
A
#
# COMPACT_ATOMS: atom_id res chain seq x y z
N MET A 1 -0.42 -14.16 -2.33
CA MET A 1 0.24 -12.99 -2.94
C MET A 1 0.02 -11.79 -2.02
N ALA A 2 0.74 -10.71 -2.30
CA ALA A 2 0.81 -9.46 -1.54
C ALA A 2 1.44 -8.39 -2.45
N ILE A 3 1.25 -7.11 -2.15
CA ILE A 3 1.90 -6.02 -2.89
C ILE A 3 3.17 -5.58 -2.18
N TYR A 4 4.24 -5.35 -2.94
CA TYR A 4 5.56 -4.85 -2.53
C TYR A 4 6.37 -5.71 -1.55
N LEU A 5 5.74 -6.30 -0.53
CA LEU A 5 6.37 -7.15 0.47
C LEU A 5 5.78 -8.56 0.43
N THR A 6 6.64 -9.56 0.38
CA THR A 6 6.29 -10.98 0.35
C THR A 6 7.23 -11.77 1.25
N LYS A 7 6.96 -13.06 1.44
CA LYS A 7 7.87 -13.96 2.18
C LYS A 7 9.25 -14.13 1.51
N LYS A 8 9.38 -13.80 0.21
CA LYS A 8 10.63 -13.96 -0.54
C LYS A 8 11.63 -12.83 -0.32
N ASN A 9 11.15 -11.67 0.13
CA ASN A 9 11.98 -10.50 0.32
C ASN A 9 13.06 -10.78 1.36
N LYS A 10 14.28 -10.35 1.06
CA LYS A 10 15.43 -10.44 1.95
C LYS A 10 15.68 -9.04 2.50
N VAL A 11 15.50 -8.90 3.81
CA VAL A 11 15.44 -7.59 4.46
C VAL A 11 16.72 -7.32 5.23
N ILE A 12 17.29 -6.14 5.02
CA ILE A 12 18.35 -5.59 5.89
C ILE A 12 17.83 -4.47 6.78
N VAL A 13 18.43 -4.30 7.95
CA VAL A 13 18.07 -3.25 8.92
C VAL A 13 19.19 -2.23 9.05
N GLN A 14 18.97 -1.01 8.57
CA GLN A 14 19.90 0.10 8.80
C GLN A 14 19.66 0.72 10.17
N GLY A 15 20.69 0.76 11.01
CA GLY A 15 20.59 1.11 12.43
C GLY A 15 20.22 -0.08 13.33
N ILE A 16 20.56 -1.32 12.93
CA ILE A 16 20.18 -2.56 13.64
C ILE A 16 20.62 -2.58 15.11
N THR A 17 21.76 -1.98 15.44
CA THR A 17 22.31 -1.97 16.80
C THR A 17 21.78 -0.82 17.66
N GLY A 18 20.95 0.07 17.10
CA GLY A 18 20.26 1.11 17.86
C GLY A 18 19.08 0.53 18.64
N ARG A 19 18.59 1.23 19.68
CA ARG A 19 17.51 0.74 20.55
C ARG A 19 16.28 0.24 19.77
N ASP A 20 15.76 1.08 18.89
CA ASP A 20 14.51 0.78 18.16
C ASP A 20 14.76 -0.19 17.01
N GLY A 21 15.92 -0.07 16.32
CA GLY A 21 16.34 -1.02 15.29
C GLY A 21 16.49 -2.43 15.82
N ALA A 22 17.14 -2.59 16.99
CA ALA A 22 17.30 -3.87 17.69
C ALA A 22 15.94 -4.46 18.08
N PHE A 23 15.14 -3.69 18.82
CA PHE A 23 13.83 -4.12 19.30
C PHE A 23 12.93 -4.58 18.14
N HIS A 24 12.82 -3.78 17.08
CA HIS A 24 11.97 -4.14 15.96
C HIS A 24 12.57 -5.23 15.06
N THR A 25 13.90 -5.39 15.02
CA THR A 25 14.54 -6.54 14.35
C THR A 25 14.08 -7.84 14.98
N GLN A 26 14.16 -7.96 16.31
CA GLN A 26 13.69 -9.13 17.02
C GLN A 26 12.21 -9.41 16.71
N GLN A 27 11.35 -8.39 16.79
CA GLN A 27 9.93 -8.53 16.49
C GLN A 27 9.63 -8.91 15.03
N MET A 28 10.45 -8.47 14.08
CA MET A 28 10.32 -8.87 12.67
C MET A 28 10.75 -10.33 12.46
N ILE A 29 11.81 -10.78 13.13
CA ILE A 29 12.25 -12.19 13.11
C ILE A 29 11.18 -13.08 13.72
N GLU A 30 10.65 -12.72 14.90
CA GLU A 30 9.57 -13.46 15.57
C GLU A 30 8.29 -13.55 14.72
N TYR A 31 8.01 -12.51 13.93
CA TYR A 31 6.89 -12.53 12.98
C TYR A 31 7.13 -13.44 11.76
N GLY A 32 8.38 -13.81 11.47
CA GLY A 32 8.77 -14.64 10.34
C GLY A 32 9.30 -13.86 9.12
N THR A 33 9.68 -12.59 9.29
CA THR A 33 10.38 -11.84 8.24
C THR A 33 11.80 -12.38 8.06
N ASN A 34 12.22 -12.53 6.80
CA ASN A 34 13.57 -12.98 6.46
C ASN A 34 14.59 -11.82 6.59
N ILE A 35 14.99 -11.52 7.82
CA ILE A 35 16.07 -10.57 8.10
C ILE A 35 17.42 -11.26 7.81
N VAL A 36 18.16 -10.73 6.85
CA VAL A 36 19.41 -11.35 6.36
C VAL A 36 20.67 -10.60 6.76
N GLY A 37 20.54 -9.37 7.25
CA GLY A 37 21.66 -8.55 7.68
C GLY A 37 21.19 -7.29 8.39
N GLY A 38 22.12 -6.63 9.08
CA GLY A 38 21.94 -5.27 9.53
C GLY A 38 23.15 -4.41 9.19
N VAL A 39 22.98 -3.10 9.25
CA VAL A 39 24.04 -2.14 8.94
C VAL A 39 24.15 -1.15 10.08
N THR A 40 25.36 -1.05 10.62
CA THR A 40 25.77 0.03 11.52
C THR A 40 27.24 0.34 11.24
N PRO A 41 27.56 1.54 10.71
CA PRO A 41 28.94 1.96 10.52
C PRO A 41 29.75 1.88 11.82
N GLY A 42 30.98 1.37 11.74
CA GLY A 42 31.87 1.11 12.86
C GLY A 42 31.61 -0.20 13.61
N LYS A 43 30.65 -1.02 13.17
CA LYS A 43 30.25 -2.30 13.81
C LYS A 43 30.19 -3.49 12.86
N GLY A 44 30.80 -3.39 11.68
CA GLY A 44 30.91 -4.51 10.77
C GLY A 44 31.57 -5.74 11.42
N GLY A 45 30.96 -6.91 11.26
CA GLY A 45 31.41 -8.18 11.83
C GLY A 45 30.73 -8.57 13.14
N GLU A 46 29.97 -7.68 13.78
CA GLU A 46 29.13 -8.03 14.92
C GLU A 46 27.94 -8.93 14.53
N ILE A 47 27.28 -9.52 15.52
CA ILE A 47 26.05 -10.30 15.35
C ILE A 47 24.98 -9.71 16.28
N MET A 48 23.80 -9.42 15.75
CA MET A 48 22.66 -8.90 16.50
C MET A 48 21.44 -9.79 16.28
N HIS A 49 20.88 -10.39 17.34
CA HIS A 49 19.77 -11.35 17.25
C HIS A 49 20.02 -12.52 16.26
N GLY A 50 21.28 -12.97 16.13
CA GLY A 50 21.66 -14.01 15.16
C GLY A 50 21.81 -13.51 13.73
N VAL A 51 21.70 -12.21 13.48
CA VAL A 51 21.83 -11.55 12.18
C VAL A 51 23.22 -10.88 12.07
N PRO A 52 23.97 -11.09 10.96
CA PRO A 52 25.27 -10.44 10.77
C PRO A 52 25.12 -8.93 10.57
N VAL A 53 26.00 -8.15 11.20
CA VAL A 53 26.10 -6.70 11.06
C VAL A 53 27.22 -6.36 10.08
N PHE A 54 26.93 -5.47 9.13
CA PHE A 54 27.85 -5.01 8.11
C PHE A 54 28.18 -3.52 8.30
N GLU A 55 29.34 -3.14 7.78
CA GLU A 55 29.83 -1.76 7.78
C GLU A 55 28.99 -0.84 6.87
N SER A 56 28.50 -1.37 5.75
CA SER A 56 27.74 -0.64 4.73
C SER A 56 26.64 -1.49 4.12
N VAL A 57 25.64 -0.83 3.52
CA VAL A 57 24.54 -1.46 2.79
C VAL A 57 25.05 -2.20 1.55
N GLU A 58 26.07 -1.67 0.86
CA GLU A 58 26.70 -2.34 -0.27
C GLU A 58 27.29 -3.71 0.15
N ASN A 59 28.01 -3.76 1.26
CA ASN A 59 28.59 -5.02 1.77
C ASN A 59 27.49 -6.01 2.17
N ALA A 60 26.44 -5.53 2.84
CA ALA A 60 25.29 -6.35 3.21
C ALA A 60 24.59 -6.94 1.97
N VAL A 61 24.35 -6.12 0.93
CA VAL A 61 23.71 -6.58 -0.31
C VAL A 61 24.59 -7.59 -1.03
N LYS A 62 25.90 -7.33 -1.19
CA LYS A 62 26.84 -8.28 -1.82
C LYS A 62 26.84 -9.64 -1.13
N ALA A 63 26.80 -9.66 0.20
CA ALA A 63 26.84 -10.90 0.97
C ALA A 63 25.50 -11.67 0.97
N THR A 64 24.37 -10.95 0.94
CA THR A 64 23.05 -11.55 1.26
C THR A 64 22.08 -11.57 0.08
N ASN A 65 22.34 -10.76 -0.94
CA ASN A 65 21.40 -10.41 -2.01
C ASN A 65 20.10 -9.80 -1.47
N ALA A 66 20.20 -8.94 -0.45
CA ALA A 66 19.05 -8.21 0.09
C ALA A 66 18.38 -7.36 -0.99
N ASP A 67 17.05 -7.31 -0.97
CA ASP A 67 16.24 -6.53 -1.92
C ASP A 67 15.40 -5.43 -1.23
N THR A 68 15.36 -5.48 0.11
CA THR A 68 14.55 -4.62 0.96
C THR A 68 15.39 -4.07 2.10
N SER A 69 15.23 -2.80 2.42
CA SER A 69 15.87 -2.16 3.57
C SER A 69 14.85 -1.45 4.44
N VAL A 70 14.98 -1.57 5.76
CA VAL A 70 14.25 -0.76 6.75
C VAL A 70 15.20 0.11 7.54
N ILE A 71 14.84 1.37 7.70
CA ILE A 71 15.69 2.42 8.26
C ILE A 71 15.14 2.84 9.62
N PHE A 72 15.98 2.69 10.65
CA PHE A 72 15.75 3.11 12.03
C PHE A 72 16.79 4.13 12.51
N VAL A 73 17.49 4.80 11.58
CA VAL A 73 18.50 5.81 11.94
C VAL A 73 17.85 7.15 12.31
N PRO A 74 18.50 7.99 13.13
CA PRO A 74 18.05 9.35 13.42
C PRO A 74 17.81 10.22 12.16
N PRO A 75 16.94 11.25 12.22
CA PRO A 75 16.53 12.03 11.06
C PRO A 75 17.68 12.68 10.30
N GLN A 76 18.73 13.13 11.00
CA GLN A 76 19.91 13.72 10.38
C GLN A 76 20.72 12.75 9.49
N TYR A 77 20.48 11.44 9.61
CA TYR A 77 21.16 10.40 8.82
C TYR A 77 20.21 9.67 7.86
N ALA A 78 18.90 9.93 7.94
CA ALA A 78 17.89 9.16 7.22
C ALA A 78 17.99 9.35 5.70
N VAL A 79 18.32 10.56 5.24
CA VAL A 79 18.48 10.87 3.81
C VAL A 79 19.62 10.08 3.20
N ASP A 80 20.79 10.10 3.84
CA ASP A 80 21.96 9.37 3.36
C ASP A 80 21.74 7.85 3.41
N ALA A 81 21.07 7.33 4.46
CA ALA A 81 20.68 5.93 4.55
C ALA A 81 19.71 5.48 3.42
N ILE A 82 18.83 6.38 2.96
CA ILE A 82 17.97 6.12 1.81
C ILE A 82 18.81 6.06 0.53
N TYR A 83 19.71 7.02 0.31
CA TYR A 83 20.59 7.03 -0.85
C TYR A 83 21.49 5.79 -0.90
N GLU A 84 22.12 5.45 0.22
CA GLU A 84 22.99 4.28 0.33
C GLU A 84 22.26 2.99 -0.04
N ALA A 85 21.03 2.79 0.47
CA ALA A 85 20.23 1.63 0.13
C ALA A 85 19.90 1.57 -1.37
N VAL A 86 19.44 2.68 -1.94
CA VAL A 86 19.06 2.75 -3.35
C VAL A 86 20.27 2.51 -4.26
N ASP A 87 21.44 3.07 -3.93
CA ASP A 87 22.66 2.90 -4.72
C ASP A 87 23.26 1.50 -4.61
N ALA A 88 23.09 0.82 -3.48
CA ALA A 88 23.41 -0.60 -3.34
C ALA A 88 22.44 -1.52 -4.12
N GLY A 89 21.40 -0.98 -4.75
CA GLY A 89 20.46 -1.73 -5.58
C GLY A 89 19.21 -2.23 -4.88
N ILE A 90 18.96 -1.83 -3.63
CA ILE A 90 17.71 -2.15 -2.90
C ILE A 90 16.51 -1.61 -3.68
N LYS A 91 15.47 -2.44 -3.82
CA LYS A 91 14.26 -2.10 -4.60
C LYS A 91 13.13 -1.57 -3.73
N LEU A 92 13.09 -1.96 -2.45
CA LEU A 92 12.12 -1.46 -1.47
C LEU A 92 12.84 -0.88 -0.25
N VAL A 93 12.68 0.41 -0.02
CA VAL A 93 13.19 1.11 1.16
C VAL A 93 12.01 1.53 2.04
N VAL A 94 12.07 1.22 3.33
CA VAL A 94 11.05 1.60 4.32
C VAL A 94 11.71 2.51 5.36
N CYS A 95 11.37 3.79 5.33
CA CYS A 95 11.91 4.77 6.27
C CYS A 95 10.92 5.02 7.41
N ILE A 96 11.26 4.54 8.60
CA ILE A 96 10.41 4.68 9.80
C ILE A 96 10.59 6.08 10.41
N THR A 97 11.80 6.61 10.34
CA THR A 97 12.24 7.85 10.97
C THR A 97 11.29 9.02 10.71
N GLU A 98 10.91 9.71 11.78
CA GLU A 98 10.14 10.96 11.74
C GLU A 98 11.09 12.16 11.86
N GLY A 99 10.69 13.32 11.31
CA GLY A 99 11.42 14.58 11.44
C GLY A 99 12.49 14.82 10.36
N VAL A 100 12.41 14.11 9.24
CA VAL A 100 13.29 14.36 8.08
C VAL A 100 12.90 15.71 7.45
N PRO A 101 13.85 16.62 7.16
CA PRO A 101 13.52 17.90 6.56
C PRO A 101 12.84 17.76 5.20
N VAL A 102 11.76 18.52 4.98
CA VAL A 102 10.95 18.47 3.74
C VAL A 102 11.79 18.78 2.49
N ILE A 103 12.72 19.73 2.59
CA ILE A 103 13.60 20.12 1.47
C ILE A 103 14.52 18.98 1.02
N ASP A 104 14.92 18.11 1.95
CA ASP A 104 15.75 16.95 1.63
C ASP A 104 14.89 15.85 1.03
N MET A 105 13.69 15.63 1.57
CA MET A 105 12.73 14.67 1.01
C MET A 105 12.31 15.00 -0.44
N LEU A 106 12.29 16.27 -0.83
CA LEU A 106 12.07 16.66 -2.24
C LEU A 106 13.13 16.05 -3.16
N LYS A 107 14.42 16.10 -2.77
CA LYS A 107 15.53 15.53 -3.55
C LYS A 107 15.47 14.00 -3.55
N VAL A 108 15.23 13.41 -2.37
CA VAL A 108 15.09 11.96 -2.19
C VAL A 108 13.98 11.40 -3.07
N TYR A 109 12.82 12.05 -3.11
CA TYR A 109 11.67 11.62 -3.90
C TYR A 109 12.01 11.41 -5.37
N HIS A 110 12.69 12.40 -5.99
CA HIS A 110 13.10 12.30 -7.39
C HIS A 110 14.18 11.25 -7.59
N TYR A 111 15.19 11.23 -6.71
CA TYR A 111 16.31 10.30 -6.81
C TYR A 111 15.86 8.83 -6.80
N VAL A 112 15.08 8.45 -5.78
CA VAL A 112 14.55 7.08 -5.61
C VAL A 112 13.83 6.62 -6.88
N ARG A 113 13.00 7.49 -7.48
CA ARG A 113 12.24 7.18 -8.70
C ARG A 113 13.16 7.01 -9.91
N THR A 114 14.17 7.86 -10.09
CA THR A 114 15.12 7.73 -11.22
C THR A 114 15.92 6.43 -11.15
N LYS A 115 16.13 5.88 -9.96
CA LYS A 115 16.83 4.60 -9.73
C LYS A 115 15.90 3.38 -9.81
N GLY A 116 14.61 3.60 -10.05
CA GLY A 116 13.60 2.53 -10.12
C GLY A 116 13.38 1.81 -8.79
N ALA A 117 13.68 2.46 -7.66
CA ALA A 117 13.40 1.96 -6.33
C ALA A 117 12.06 2.52 -5.80
N ARG A 118 11.53 1.88 -4.77
CA ARG A 118 10.33 2.33 -4.05
C ARG A 118 10.69 2.72 -2.63
N LEU A 119 10.24 3.90 -2.20
CA LEU A 119 10.31 4.35 -0.82
C LEU A 119 8.93 4.35 -0.18
N ILE A 120 8.79 3.76 1.01
CA ILE A 120 7.63 3.89 1.91
C ILE A 120 8.08 4.75 3.11
N GLY A 121 7.30 5.78 3.44
CA GLY A 121 7.68 6.81 4.41
C GLY A 121 8.33 8.04 3.77
N PRO A 122 9.04 8.89 4.55
CA PRO A 122 9.39 8.71 5.97
C PRO A 122 8.19 8.86 6.91
N ASN A 123 8.45 8.88 8.23
CA ASN A 123 7.43 9.04 9.26
C ASN A 123 6.26 8.05 9.11
N CYS A 124 6.59 6.76 9.04
CA CYS A 124 5.61 5.72 8.75
C CYS A 124 5.77 4.49 9.64
N PRO A 125 4.70 3.71 9.86
CA PRO A 125 4.80 2.45 10.58
C PRO A 125 5.38 1.30 9.75
N GLY A 126 5.56 1.51 8.44
CA GLY A 126 6.08 0.54 7.48
C GLY A 126 5.02 -0.24 6.71
N ILE A 127 5.31 -1.50 6.40
CA ILE A 127 4.47 -2.38 5.58
C ILE A 127 4.37 -3.79 6.19
N ILE A 128 3.18 -4.39 6.12
CA ILE A 128 2.94 -5.76 6.57
C ILE A 128 2.00 -6.50 5.62
N SER A 129 2.41 -7.70 5.24
CA SER A 129 1.59 -8.65 4.49
C SER A 129 1.29 -9.81 5.42
N PRO A 130 0.08 -9.88 6.02
CA PRO A 130 -0.15 -10.72 7.18
C PRO A 130 0.12 -12.21 6.92
N GLY A 131 0.88 -12.83 7.83
CA GLY A 131 1.33 -14.23 7.72
C GLY A 131 2.43 -14.47 6.68
N LEU A 132 2.97 -13.42 6.07
CA LEU A 132 4.09 -13.51 5.11
C LEU A 132 5.33 -12.79 5.62
N SER A 133 5.23 -11.48 5.87
CA SER A 133 6.34 -10.66 6.35
C SER A 133 5.81 -9.33 6.89
N LYS A 134 6.56 -8.75 7.83
CA LYS A 134 6.38 -7.42 8.41
C LYS A 134 7.72 -6.68 8.37
N VAL A 135 7.71 -5.46 7.82
CA VAL A 135 8.86 -4.56 7.79
C VAL A 135 8.44 -3.22 8.39
N GLY A 136 8.93 -2.93 9.60
CA GLY A 136 8.59 -1.73 10.37
C GLY A 136 8.05 -2.05 11.77
N ILE A 137 7.22 -1.15 12.31
CA ILE A 137 6.90 -1.08 13.74
C ILE A 137 5.49 -1.54 14.10
N MET A 138 4.68 -1.93 13.11
CA MET A 138 3.29 -2.36 13.35
C MET A 138 3.20 -3.60 14.26
N PRO A 139 2.26 -3.70 15.21
CA PRO A 139 2.07 -4.92 15.99
C PRO A 139 1.57 -6.07 15.10
N GLY A 140 2.31 -7.18 15.00
CA GLY A 140 1.95 -8.28 14.11
C GLY A 140 0.67 -9.03 14.51
N GLN A 141 0.43 -9.13 15.82
CA GLN A 141 -0.63 -9.92 16.45
C GLN A 141 -2.06 -9.41 16.19
N ILE A 142 -2.23 -8.13 15.82
CA ILE A 142 -3.55 -7.58 15.48
C ILE A 142 -3.95 -7.86 14.02
N HIS A 143 -3.00 -8.34 13.21
CA HIS A 143 -3.20 -8.59 11.79
C HIS A 143 -3.63 -10.03 11.55
N LYS A 144 -4.45 -10.24 10.53
CA LYS A 144 -4.87 -11.57 10.08
C LYS A 144 -4.88 -11.60 8.57
N LYS A 145 -4.37 -12.67 7.97
CA LYS A 145 -4.43 -12.85 6.52
C LYS A 145 -5.88 -12.75 6.03
N GLY A 146 -6.11 -11.93 5.02
CA GLY A 146 -7.42 -11.69 4.44
C GLY A 146 -7.31 -11.03 3.07
N LYS A 147 -8.37 -10.30 2.69
CA LYS A 147 -8.58 -9.83 1.30
C LYS A 147 -8.69 -8.32 1.18
N VAL A 148 -8.40 -7.58 2.25
CA VAL A 148 -8.53 -6.12 2.28
C VAL A 148 -7.16 -5.46 2.24
N GLY A 149 -6.92 -4.64 1.22
CA GLY A 149 -5.77 -3.74 1.19
C GLY A 149 -6.03 -2.54 2.10
N VAL A 150 -5.05 -2.12 2.90
CA VAL A 150 -5.19 -0.94 3.78
C VAL A 150 -4.03 0.01 3.54
N VAL A 151 -4.32 1.23 3.10
CA VAL A 151 -3.34 2.31 3.00
C VAL A 151 -3.68 3.43 3.98
N SER A 152 -2.68 3.98 4.67
CA SER A 152 -2.88 4.99 5.69
C SER A 152 -1.70 5.96 5.84
N ARG A 153 -2.00 7.22 6.17
CA ARG A 153 -0.98 8.19 6.61
C ARG A 153 -0.58 8.02 8.08
N SER A 154 -1.48 7.51 8.92
CA SER A 154 -1.30 7.43 10.38
C SER A 154 -0.94 6.04 10.88
N GLY A 155 -0.02 5.94 11.84
CA GLY A 155 0.35 4.68 12.49
C GLY A 155 -0.79 4.04 13.29
N THR A 156 -1.06 4.55 14.49
CA THR A 156 -1.99 3.93 15.46
C THR A 156 -3.43 3.84 14.97
N LEU A 157 -3.89 4.80 14.16
CA LEU A 157 -5.21 4.75 13.54
C LEU A 157 -5.33 3.57 12.55
N THR A 158 -4.24 3.22 11.86
CA THR A 158 -4.19 1.99 11.05
C THR A 158 -4.43 0.77 11.92
N TYR A 159 -3.86 0.75 13.13
CA TYR A 159 -3.94 -0.41 14.03
C TYR A 159 -5.37 -0.62 14.49
N GLU A 160 -6.10 0.45 14.80
CA GLU A 160 -7.51 0.39 15.17
C GLU A 160 -8.38 -0.21 14.04
N VAL A 161 -8.20 0.28 12.82
CA VAL A 161 -8.96 -0.21 11.65
C VAL A 161 -8.60 -1.65 11.30
N VAL A 162 -7.32 -1.99 11.33
CA VAL A 162 -6.84 -3.38 11.14
C VAL A 162 -7.44 -4.29 12.20
N HIS A 163 -7.43 -3.88 13.48
CA HIS A 163 -7.98 -4.67 14.57
C HIS A 163 -9.49 -4.89 14.39
N ALA A 164 -10.24 -3.84 14.00
CA ALA A 164 -11.67 -3.96 13.70
C ALA A 164 -11.95 -4.94 12.55
N LEU A 165 -11.16 -4.89 11.46
CA LEU A 165 -11.26 -5.83 10.34
C LEU A 165 -10.94 -7.27 10.77
N THR A 166 -9.91 -7.46 11.60
CA THR A 166 -9.50 -8.76 12.12
C THR A 166 -10.58 -9.37 13.02
N ASN A 167 -11.16 -8.58 13.93
CA ASN A 167 -12.21 -9.05 14.85
C ASN A 167 -13.50 -9.44 14.11
N LYS A 168 -13.78 -8.84 12.95
CA LYS A 168 -14.87 -9.28 12.06
C LYS A 168 -14.51 -10.46 11.16
N GLY A 169 -13.30 -11.01 11.29
CA GLY A 169 -12.83 -12.16 10.51
C GLY A 169 -12.48 -11.84 9.05
N ILE A 170 -12.37 -10.56 8.67
CA ILE A 170 -12.12 -10.13 7.28
C ILE A 170 -10.64 -10.24 6.93
N GLY A 171 -9.77 -9.78 7.84
CA GLY A 171 -8.31 -9.75 7.64
C GLY A 171 -7.84 -8.82 6.53
N GLN A 172 -6.53 -8.76 6.31
CA GLN A 172 -5.88 -7.85 5.37
C GLN A 172 -4.99 -8.62 4.38
N SER A 173 -4.91 -8.15 3.14
CA SER A 173 -3.99 -8.67 2.13
C SER A 173 -2.60 -8.08 2.32
N THR A 174 -2.49 -6.76 2.36
CA THR A 174 -1.29 -6.00 2.72
C THR A 174 -1.70 -4.65 3.30
N VAL A 175 -1.05 -4.23 4.38
CA VAL A 175 -1.25 -2.95 5.06
C VAL A 175 0.00 -2.10 4.87
N ILE A 176 -0.18 -0.85 4.43
CA ILE A 176 0.90 0.09 4.14
C ILE A 176 0.62 1.40 4.86
N GLY A 177 1.50 1.76 5.80
CA GLY A 177 1.59 3.13 6.28
C GLY A 177 2.49 3.92 5.34
N ILE A 178 1.92 4.87 4.59
CA ILE A 178 2.65 5.66 3.58
C ILE A 178 3.44 6.82 4.19
N GLY A 179 3.00 7.31 5.35
CA GLY A 179 3.67 8.32 6.16
C GLY A 179 2.85 9.60 6.38
N GLY A 180 3.17 10.30 7.47
CA GLY A 180 2.51 11.55 7.88
C GLY A 180 3.17 12.83 7.34
N ASP A 181 4.33 12.72 6.70
CA ASP A 181 5.09 13.87 6.22
C ASP A 181 4.49 14.51 4.95
N PRO A 182 4.79 15.78 4.65
CA PRO A 182 4.28 16.46 3.44
C PRO A 182 4.82 15.88 2.13
N ILE A 183 6.04 15.33 2.15
CA ILE A 183 6.65 14.68 0.99
C ILE A 183 7.04 13.26 1.41
N ILE A 184 6.40 12.28 0.78
CA ILE A 184 6.58 10.84 1.00
C ILE A 184 6.93 10.14 -0.32
N GLY A 185 7.52 8.94 -0.24
CA GLY A 185 7.92 8.20 -1.43
C GLY A 185 6.75 7.58 -2.21
N THR A 186 5.96 6.75 -1.53
CA THR A 186 4.80 6.02 -2.07
C THR A 186 3.52 6.68 -1.56
N ASN A 187 2.62 7.07 -2.47
CA ASN A 187 1.39 7.77 -2.10
C ASN A 187 0.12 6.91 -2.24
N PHE A 188 -1.05 7.52 -2.02
CA PHE A 188 -2.34 6.83 -2.19
C PHE A 188 -2.54 6.28 -3.60
N ILE A 189 -2.19 7.03 -4.64
CA ILE A 189 -2.38 6.58 -6.04
C ILE A 189 -1.53 5.34 -6.32
N ASP A 190 -0.25 5.35 -5.90
CA ASP A 190 0.67 4.21 -6.07
C ASP A 190 0.12 2.95 -5.40
N THR A 191 -0.42 3.07 -4.18
CA THR A 191 -1.00 1.91 -3.45
C THR A 191 -2.34 1.47 -4.05
N LEU A 192 -3.22 2.40 -4.40
CA LEU A 192 -4.53 2.11 -5.01
C LEU A 192 -4.36 1.36 -6.33
N GLN A 193 -3.38 1.76 -7.15
CA GLN A 193 -3.07 1.05 -8.38
C GLN A 193 -2.63 -0.39 -8.09
N ALA A 194 -1.65 -0.59 -7.20
CA ALA A 194 -1.14 -1.92 -6.87
C ALA A 194 -2.23 -2.82 -6.26
N TYR A 195 -3.04 -2.29 -5.34
CA TYR A 195 -4.18 -3.03 -4.80
C TYR A 195 -5.22 -3.37 -5.86
N ASN A 196 -5.47 -2.49 -6.84
CA ASN A 196 -6.41 -2.75 -7.92
C ASN A 196 -5.93 -3.88 -8.83
N GLU A 197 -4.62 -4.01 -9.02
CA GLU A 197 -3.98 -5.05 -9.84
C GLU A 197 -3.81 -6.40 -9.10
N ASP A 198 -3.67 -6.37 -7.76
CA ASP A 198 -3.46 -7.58 -6.95
C ASP A 198 -4.71 -8.46 -6.84
N LYS A 199 -4.68 -9.68 -7.39
CA LYS A 199 -5.84 -10.58 -7.40
C LYS A 199 -6.32 -11.02 -6.01
N ASP A 200 -5.46 -10.98 -5.00
CA ASP A 200 -5.82 -11.39 -3.63
C ASP A 200 -6.50 -10.27 -2.83
N THR A 201 -6.41 -9.03 -3.31
CA THR A 201 -7.13 -7.89 -2.74
C THR A 201 -8.51 -7.76 -3.39
N GLU A 202 -9.57 -7.83 -2.60
CA GLU A 202 -10.97 -7.72 -3.05
C GLU A 202 -11.64 -6.39 -2.65
N ALA A 203 -11.11 -5.71 -1.63
CA ALA A 203 -11.57 -4.38 -1.21
C ALA A 203 -10.38 -3.56 -0.67
N ILE A 204 -10.53 -2.24 -0.66
CA ILE A 204 -9.48 -1.32 -0.24
C ILE A 204 -10.03 -0.39 0.86
N VAL A 205 -9.22 -0.17 1.89
CA VAL A 205 -9.43 0.87 2.89
C VAL A 205 -8.39 1.97 2.67
N LEU A 206 -8.86 3.21 2.63
CA LEU A 206 -8.05 4.41 2.58
C LEU A 206 -8.23 5.22 3.88
N ILE A 207 -7.15 5.43 4.63
CA ILE A 207 -7.15 6.20 5.86
C ILE A 207 -6.36 7.48 5.65
N GLY A 208 -7.08 8.59 5.51
CA GLY A 208 -6.52 9.91 5.32
C GLY A 208 -6.60 10.78 6.58
N GLU A 209 -6.09 12.00 6.44
CA GLU A 209 -6.09 13.02 7.49
C GLU A 209 -6.22 14.42 6.87
N ILE A 210 -6.21 15.47 7.69
CA ILE A 210 -6.17 16.86 7.21
C ILE A 210 -4.83 17.20 6.52
N GLY A 211 -4.82 18.27 5.72
CA GLY A 211 -3.63 18.81 5.07
C GLY A 211 -3.30 18.16 3.72
N GLY A 212 -2.88 18.97 2.74
CA GLY A 212 -2.68 18.55 1.35
C GLY A 212 -3.99 18.17 0.64
N THR A 213 -3.86 17.64 -0.58
CA THR A 213 -4.99 17.28 -1.47
C THR A 213 -4.96 15.83 -1.96
N ASP A 214 -4.15 14.98 -1.31
CA ASP A 214 -3.86 13.62 -1.78
C ASP A 214 -5.12 12.75 -1.82
N GLU A 215 -6.04 12.91 -0.88
CA GLU A 215 -7.29 12.16 -0.80
C GLU A 215 -8.29 12.59 -1.88
N GLU A 216 -8.32 13.87 -2.25
CA GLU A 216 -9.11 14.36 -3.38
C GLU A 216 -8.55 13.87 -4.72
N GLU A 217 -7.23 13.81 -4.84
CA GLU A 217 -6.54 13.18 -5.98
C GLU A 217 -6.83 11.69 -6.07
N ALA A 218 -6.77 11.00 -4.93
CA ALA A 218 -7.14 9.60 -4.82
C ALA A 218 -8.60 9.38 -5.24
N ALA A 219 -9.54 10.25 -4.84
CA ALA A 219 -10.93 10.18 -5.26
C ALA A 219 -11.08 10.26 -6.79
N ARG A 220 -10.35 11.19 -7.44
CA ARG A 220 -10.32 11.31 -8.91
C ARG A 220 -9.75 10.06 -9.58
N PHE A 221 -8.66 9.52 -9.03
CA PHE A 221 -8.03 8.29 -9.53
C PHE A 221 -8.96 7.08 -9.39
N ILE A 222 -9.59 6.91 -8.23
CA ILE A 222 -10.53 5.81 -7.94
C ILE A 222 -11.67 5.81 -8.94
N LYS A 223 -12.30 6.98 -9.16
CA LYS A 223 -13.42 7.12 -10.13
C LYS A 223 -13.04 6.63 -11.52
N LYS A 224 -11.82 6.88 -11.97
CA LYS A 224 -11.37 6.61 -13.33
C LYS A 224 -10.84 5.19 -13.51
N PHE A 225 -10.12 4.64 -12.52
CA PHE A 225 -9.28 3.46 -12.72
C PHE A 225 -9.55 2.30 -11.76
N VAL A 226 -9.99 2.57 -10.53
CA VAL A 226 -10.14 1.53 -9.50
C VAL A 226 -11.49 0.83 -9.68
N ARG A 227 -11.44 -0.51 -9.74
CA ARG A 227 -12.64 -1.36 -9.94
C ARG A 227 -13.10 -2.06 -8.68
N LYS A 228 -12.23 -2.09 -7.66
CA LYS A 228 -12.51 -2.72 -6.37
C LYS A 228 -13.27 -1.74 -5.47
N PRO A 229 -14.16 -2.25 -4.60
CA PRO A 229 -14.79 -1.40 -3.60
C PRO A 229 -13.75 -0.74 -2.70
N VAL A 230 -13.95 0.56 -2.46
CA VAL A 230 -13.14 1.36 -1.54
C VAL A 230 -14.03 1.89 -0.41
N VAL A 231 -13.51 1.90 0.81
CA VAL A 231 -14.07 2.58 1.99
C VAL A 231 -12.99 3.51 2.52
N ALA A 232 -13.37 4.68 3.01
CA ALA A 232 -12.41 5.64 3.56
C ALA A 232 -12.71 6.03 5.01
N PHE A 233 -11.70 6.56 5.69
CA PHE A 233 -11.83 7.32 6.93
C PHE A 233 -10.91 8.54 6.86
N ILE A 234 -11.37 9.69 7.34
CA ILE A 234 -10.60 10.95 7.33
C ILE A 234 -10.52 11.48 8.76
N ALA A 235 -9.31 11.50 9.31
CA ALA A 235 -9.02 12.06 10.63
C ALA A 235 -9.00 13.60 10.62
N GLY A 236 -9.08 14.21 11.82
CA GLY A 236 -8.93 15.66 11.99
C GLY A 236 -10.20 16.49 11.69
N ARG A 237 -11.39 15.88 11.74
CA ARG A 237 -12.68 16.58 11.51
C ARG A 237 -12.93 17.77 12.44
N THR A 238 -12.36 17.76 13.64
CA THR A 238 -12.49 18.80 14.66
C THR A 238 -11.23 19.66 14.79
N ALA A 239 -10.29 19.56 13.85
CA ALA A 239 -9.03 20.29 13.93
C ALA A 239 -9.24 21.80 13.72
N PRO A 240 -8.62 22.67 14.55
CA PRO A 240 -8.69 24.10 14.34
C PRO A 240 -7.85 24.52 13.11
N PRO A 241 -8.27 25.55 12.35
CA PRO A 241 -7.49 26.09 11.23
C PRO A 241 -6.09 26.58 11.64
N GLY A 242 -5.11 26.45 10.75
CA GLY A 242 -3.76 26.99 10.95
C GLY A 242 -2.90 26.29 12.01
N LYS A 243 -3.40 25.23 12.65
CA LYS A 243 -2.66 24.45 13.65
C LYS A 243 -2.16 23.14 13.05
N ARG A 244 -0.89 22.82 13.30
CA ARG A 244 -0.31 21.50 13.00
C ARG A 244 -0.77 20.48 14.04
N MET A 245 -1.24 19.33 13.59
CA MET A 245 -1.78 18.26 14.43
C MET A 245 -0.84 17.04 14.44
N GLY A 246 0.18 17.05 15.30
CA GLY A 246 1.13 15.93 15.40
C GLY A 246 2.02 15.83 14.17
N HIS A 247 1.57 15.09 13.15
CA HIS A 247 2.31 14.90 11.91
C HIS A 247 2.67 16.22 11.21
N ALA A 248 3.82 16.24 10.54
CA ALA A 248 4.30 17.39 9.80
C ALA A 248 3.34 17.83 8.68
N GLY A 249 2.66 16.88 8.02
CA GLY A 249 1.69 17.15 6.95
C GLY A 249 0.27 17.47 7.42
N ALA A 250 -0.04 17.29 8.70
CA ALA A 250 -1.39 17.48 9.25
C ALA A 250 -1.66 18.95 9.62
N ILE A 251 -1.67 19.84 8.63
CA ILE A 251 -1.95 21.26 8.80
C ILE A 251 -2.94 21.76 7.74
N ILE A 252 -3.95 22.52 8.17
CA ILE A 252 -4.90 23.19 7.28
C ILE A 252 -4.31 24.56 6.92
N SER A 253 -4.13 24.83 5.62
CA SER A 253 -3.52 26.07 5.14
C SER A 253 -4.39 26.72 4.05
N GLY A 254 -4.57 28.04 4.14
CA GLY A 254 -5.30 28.82 3.14
C GLY A 254 -6.76 28.40 2.91
N GLY A 255 -7.40 27.75 3.90
CA GLY A 255 -8.76 27.22 3.77
C GLY A 255 -8.88 25.90 3.00
N THR A 256 -7.75 25.31 2.59
CA THR A 256 -7.69 24.05 1.84
C THR A 256 -7.12 22.91 2.69
N GLY A 257 -7.44 21.67 2.32
CA GLY A 257 -6.98 20.47 3.02
C GLY A 257 -7.80 20.15 4.28
N THR A 258 -9.03 20.66 4.35
CA THR A 258 -9.93 20.34 5.47
C THR A 258 -10.46 18.91 5.35
N ALA A 259 -10.75 18.27 6.49
CA ALA A 259 -11.37 16.94 6.48
C ALA A 259 -12.74 16.95 5.75
N ALA A 260 -13.49 18.06 5.86
CA ALA A 260 -14.80 18.22 5.22
C ALA A 260 -14.71 18.20 3.68
N GLU A 261 -13.73 18.88 3.10
CA GLU A 261 -13.49 18.88 1.65
C GLU A 261 -13.12 17.49 1.14
N LYS A 262 -12.23 16.79 1.86
CA LYS A 262 -11.82 15.41 1.55
C LYS A 262 -13.00 14.45 1.60
N VAL A 263 -13.81 14.51 2.66
CA VAL A 263 -15.04 13.72 2.79
C VAL A 263 -15.99 14.00 1.63
N LYS A 264 -16.20 15.26 1.28
CA LYS A 264 -17.05 15.67 0.15
C LYS A 264 -16.53 15.10 -1.17
N ALA A 265 -15.23 15.18 -1.44
CA ALA A 265 -14.62 14.67 -2.66
C ALA A 265 -14.75 13.15 -2.81
N LEU A 266 -14.52 12.39 -1.72
CA LEU A 266 -14.67 10.93 -1.70
C LEU A 266 -16.13 10.50 -1.88
N ASN A 267 -17.06 11.13 -1.16
CA ASN A 267 -18.49 10.85 -1.29
C ASN A 267 -19.01 11.15 -2.71
N ALA A 268 -18.53 12.22 -3.35
CA ALA A 268 -18.93 12.59 -4.71
C ALA A 268 -18.57 11.54 -5.77
N VAL A 269 -17.67 10.61 -5.47
CA VAL A 269 -17.31 9.48 -6.34
C VAL A 269 -17.82 8.14 -5.83
N GLY A 270 -18.71 8.14 -4.83
CA GLY A 270 -19.39 6.97 -4.30
C GLY A 270 -18.57 6.14 -3.29
N ILE A 271 -17.50 6.71 -2.72
CA ILE A 271 -16.72 6.09 -1.66
C ILE A 271 -17.34 6.48 -0.32
N PRO A 272 -17.90 5.52 0.45
CA PRO A 272 -18.40 5.83 1.78
C PRO A 272 -17.23 6.18 2.71
N VAL A 273 -17.40 7.27 3.45
CA VAL A 273 -16.44 7.71 4.47
C VAL A 273 -17.01 7.43 5.86
N ALA A 274 -16.33 6.60 6.63
CA ALA A 274 -16.73 6.27 8.00
C ALA A 274 -16.60 7.50 8.92
N ASP A 275 -17.51 7.60 9.89
CA ASP A 275 -17.46 8.64 10.93
C ASP A 275 -16.55 8.24 12.09
N LEU A 276 -16.50 6.95 12.39
CA LEU A 276 -15.62 6.36 13.40
C LEU A 276 -14.74 5.27 12.76
N PRO A 277 -13.49 5.09 13.21
CA PRO A 277 -12.60 4.06 12.65
C PRO A 277 -13.19 2.64 12.75
N SER A 278 -13.90 2.34 13.84
CA SER A 278 -14.58 1.06 14.07
C SER A 278 -15.63 0.72 13.02
N GLN A 279 -16.28 1.72 12.41
CA GLN A 279 -17.31 1.54 11.37
C GLN A 279 -16.73 1.11 10.02
N VAL A 280 -15.42 1.32 9.78
CA VAL A 280 -14.78 0.95 8.51
C VAL A 280 -14.97 -0.54 8.21
N ALA A 281 -14.85 -1.40 9.24
CA ALA A 281 -14.98 -2.83 9.07
C ALA A 281 -16.41 -3.27 8.68
N ASP A 282 -17.44 -2.56 9.15
CA ASP A 282 -18.83 -2.80 8.75
C ASP A 282 -19.08 -2.42 7.29
N LEU A 283 -18.64 -1.23 6.89
CA LEU A 283 -18.77 -0.76 5.51
C LEU A 283 -18.05 -1.68 4.52
N ILE A 284 -16.86 -2.20 4.88
CA ILE A 284 -16.15 -3.18 4.07
C ILE A 284 -16.95 -4.49 3.95
N ALA A 285 -17.50 -5.00 5.05
CA ALA A 285 -18.31 -6.21 5.02
C ALA A 285 -19.53 -6.08 4.09
N GLU A 286 -20.20 -4.93 4.10
CA GLU A 286 -21.33 -4.64 3.20
C GLU A 286 -20.91 -4.59 1.73
N LYS A 287 -19.76 -3.95 1.44
CA LYS A 287 -19.23 -3.85 0.07
C LYS A 287 -18.78 -5.21 -0.48
N LEU A 288 -18.20 -6.08 0.34
CA LEU A 288 -17.84 -7.44 -0.06
C LEU A 288 -19.09 -8.29 -0.35
N LYS A 289 -20.13 -8.22 0.49
CA LYS A 289 -21.41 -8.93 0.27
C LYS A 289 -22.11 -8.49 -1.02
N SER A 290 -22.17 -7.18 -1.28
CA SER A 290 -22.82 -6.63 -2.49
C SER A 290 -22.08 -6.99 -3.78
N SER A 291 -20.74 -7.01 -3.74
CA SER A 291 -19.89 -7.42 -4.87
C SER A 291 -20.07 -8.90 -5.22
N GLY A 292 -20.12 -9.79 -4.21
CA GLY A 292 -20.39 -11.22 -4.41
C GLY A 292 -21.78 -11.50 -5.01
N LYS A 293 -22.82 -10.78 -4.56
CA LYS A 293 -24.17 -10.88 -5.16
C LYS A 293 -24.20 -10.42 -6.62
N ARG A 294 -23.44 -9.38 -6.98
CA ARG A 294 -23.36 -8.88 -8.37
C ARG A 294 -22.64 -9.87 -9.28
N GLN A 295 -21.55 -10.49 -8.83
CA GLN A 295 -20.86 -11.55 -9.58
C GLN A 295 -21.76 -12.79 -9.79
N MET A 296 -22.49 -13.25 -8.76
CA MET A 296 -23.44 -14.36 -8.89
C MET A 296 -24.60 -14.07 -9.86
N LYS A 297 -25.10 -12.83 -9.92
CA LYS A 297 -26.14 -12.44 -10.89
C LYS A 297 -25.62 -12.41 -12.33
N ILE A 298 -24.35 -12.07 -12.53
CA ILE A 298 -23.72 -12.05 -13.86
C ILE A 298 -23.45 -13.49 -14.34
N SER A 299 -22.98 -14.39 -13.46
CA SER A 299 -22.72 -15.79 -13.82
C SER A 299 -23.99 -16.62 -14.06
N LYS A 300 -25.14 -16.20 -13.52
CA LYS A 300 -26.45 -16.85 -13.73
C LYS A 300 -27.23 -16.31 -14.94
N LYS A 301 -26.70 -15.39 -15.75
CA LYS A 301 -27.37 -15.01 -17.00
C LYS A 301 -27.37 -16.20 -17.97
N PRO A 302 -28.52 -16.63 -18.52
CA PRO A 302 -28.56 -17.72 -19.48
C PRO A 302 -27.72 -17.33 -20.70
N THR A 303 -26.73 -18.14 -21.06
CA THR A 303 -26.13 -18.09 -22.38
C THR A 303 -27.22 -18.42 -23.40
N THR A 304 -27.71 -17.40 -24.10
CA THR A 304 -28.59 -17.60 -25.24
C THR A 304 -27.82 -18.43 -26.28
N LYS A 305 -28.11 -19.74 -26.34
CA LYS A 305 -27.71 -20.59 -27.45
C LYS A 305 -28.28 -19.95 -28.72
N LYS A 306 -27.43 -19.36 -29.55
CA LYS A 306 -27.78 -19.02 -30.93
C LYS A 306 -28.08 -20.34 -31.64
N ALA A 307 -29.37 -20.62 -31.87
CA ALA A 307 -29.80 -21.68 -32.76
C ALA A 307 -29.25 -21.37 -34.16
N ALA A 308 -28.43 -22.27 -34.69
CA ALA A 308 -27.98 -22.23 -36.06
C ALA A 308 -29.17 -22.55 -36.97
N VAL A 309 -29.68 -21.54 -37.69
CA VAL A 309 -30.63 -21.74 -38.78
C VAL A 309 -29.81 -22.05 -40.03
N SER A 310 -29.77 -23.33 -40.41
CA SER A 310 -29.23 -23.76 -41.71
C SER A 310 -30.23 -23.37 -42.82
N LYS A 311 -29.83 -22.44 -43.69
CA LYS A 311 -30.55 -22.15 -44.93
C LYS A 311 -30.20 -23.23 -45.97
N SER A 312 -31.18 -24.05 -46.33
CA SER A 312 -31.14 -24.89 -47.53
C SER A 312 -31.27 -23.99 -48.77
N VAL A 313 -30.24 -24.02 -49.62
CA VAL A 313 -30.27 -23.34 -50.93
C VAL A 313 -30.92 -24.26 -51.94
N ALA A 314 -32.18 -23.99 -52.28
CA ALA A 314 -32.85 -24.61 -53.42
C ALA A 314 -32.36 -23.97 -54.73
N LYS A 315 -31.66 -24.76 -55.56
CA LYS A 315 -31.35 -24.43 -56.95
C LYS A 315 -32.62 -24.51 -57.80
N LYS A 316 -33.12 -23.38 -58.29
CA LYS A 316 -33.94 -23.30 -59.52
C LYS A 316 -33.23 -22.41 -60.53
N LYS A 317 -32.75 -22.99 -61.63
CA LYS A 317 -32.48 -22.28 -62.88
C LYS A 317 -33.25 -22.98 -63.99
N SER A 318 -34.27 -22.31 -64.51
CA SER A 318 -35.04 -22.71 -65.68
C SER A 318 -34.44 -22.07 -66.94
N ALA A 319 -34.13 -22.94 -67.90
CA ALA A 319 -34.30 -22.81 -69.35
C ALA A 319 -33.79 -21.58 -70.13
N LYS A 320 -32.94 -21.87 -71.14
CA LYS A 320 -33.29 -21.56 -72.54
C LYS A 320 -32.54 -22.45 -73.53
N LYS A 321 -33.28 -22.80 -74.58
CA LYS A 321 -33.04 -23.76 -75.66
C LYS A 321 -32.65 -22.97 -76.92
N ALA A 322 -31.62 -23.39 -77.67
CA ALA A 322 -31.38 -23.16 -79.11
C ALA A 322 -30.00 -23.78 -79.46
N ALA A 323 -29.86 -24.87 -80.21
CA ALA A 323 -30.16 -25.16 -81.62
C ALA A 323 -28.93 -24.99 -82.55
N LYS A 324 -28.67 -26.08 -83.29
CA LYS A 324 -27.98 -26.24 -84.61
C LYS A 324 -26.48 -26.58 -84.68
N LYS A 325 -26.31 -27.74 -85.33
CA LYS A 325 -25.17 -28.35 -86.07
C LYS A 325 -24.03 -28.93 -85.25
#